data_AF-A0A672YT50-F1
#
_entry.id   AF-A0A672YT50-F1
#
_cell.length_a   1.000
_cell.length_b   1.000
_cell.length_c   1.000
_cell.angle_alpha   90.00
_cell.angle_beta   90.00
_cell.angle_gamma   90.00
#
_symmetry.space_group_name_H-M   'P 1'
#
loop_
_entity.id
_entity.type
_entity.pdbx_description
1 polymer ?
#
loop_
_entity_poly.entity_id
_entity_poly.type
_entity_poly.pdbx_seq_one_letter_code
_entity_poly.pdbx_strand_id
1 'polypeptide(L)'
;MATGFYPPEIQIYIKRNSRILTKDDDVMSTGTRPNEDNTFQRRDSMEILRSDVAMYSCHVVHHPTGVNIIKVGVRSLFTSLIINQNKYRHSLTYIYTALSKDPKIPGIHEFTAMGILDSRVIDYFDSTTQVKTPKTHWMRERLEPEYWEKGTRSRKSKQQWFKVNLDILKERMNQTDDDIHVLQWRHGCEGVKKGNGLLEYSQGLDMYSYDGDDFLSFDDSSSVWVAPVKAAEQTKRKWDEVQVLKDYTKGYLEKECMDWLRKFLKYGENDRRTSKPPEVYVFANNARSKTNVVLNCMATGFYPPEIDIHIKRNSRILTEDDGVMSTGSRPNEDYTYQRRDSVVILRTDVAMYSCYVVHHSTGFEITKVWGEKFV
;
A
#
# COMPACT_ATOMS: atom_id res chain seq x y z
N MET A 1 8.34 -5.91 5.21
CA MET A 1 6.95 -5.56 4.84
C MET A 1 6.12 -6.83 4.91
N ALA A 2 5.10 -6.82 5.75
CA ALA A 2 4.01 -7.79 5.75
C ALA A 2 2.77 -7.12 5.13
N THR A 3 1.98 -7.86 4.37
CA THR A 3 0.75 -7.36 3.72
C THR A 3 -0.22 -8.53 3.52
N GLY A 4 -1.50 -8.23 3.30
CA GLY A 4 -2.53 -9.24 3.08
C GLY A 4 -2.94 -9.98 4.36
N PHE A 5 -2.70 -9.40 5.53
CA PHE A 5 -3.06 -10.00 6.82
C PHE A 5 -4.31 -9.35 7.39
N TYR A 6 -5.10 -10.15 8.10
CA TYR A 6 -6.27 -9.74 8.85
C TYR A 6 -6.45 -10.74 10.01
N PRO A 7 -6.81 -10.31 11.23
CA PRO A 7 -7.09 -8.95 11.72
C PRO A 7 -5.80 -8.11 11.92
N PRO A 8 -5.83 -6.83 12.37
CA PRO A 8 -4.65 -5.96 12.28
C PRO A 8 -3.51 -6.27 13.27
N GLU A 9 -3.72 -7.16 14.25
CA GLU A 9 -2.82 -7.49 15.36
C GLU A 9 -1.57 -8.26 14.92
N ILE A 10 -0.66 -7.53 14.28
CA ILE A 10 0.64 -8.03 13.83
C ILE A 10 1.78 -7.51 14.69
N GLN A 11 2.72 -8.39 15.03
CA GLN A 11 3.99 -8.03 15.64
C GLN A 11 5.10 -8.23 14.63
N ILE A 12 5.82 -7.15 14.33
CA ILE A 12 7.02 -7.18 13.48
C ILE A 12 8.19 -6.70 14.34
N TYR A 13 9.29 -7.46 14.33
CA TYR A 13 10.52 -7.03 14.98
C TYR A 13 11.74 -7.43 14.17
N ILE A 14 12.73 -6.54 14.14
CA ILE A 14 14.03 -6.77 13.53
C ILE A 14 14.98 -7.21 14.64
N LYS A 15 15.75 -8.28 14.41
CA LYS A 15 16.79 -8.74 15.32
C LYS A 15 18.16 -8.63 14.68
N ARG A 16 19.18 -8.20 15.43
CA ARG A 16 20.61 -8.35 15.09
C ARG A 16 21.26 -9.31 16.10
N ASN A 17 21.84 -10.41 15.62
CA ASN A 17 22.48 -11.42 16.48
C ASN A 17 21.61 -11.82 17.69
N SER A 18 20.31 -12.05 17.45
CA SER A 18 19.28 -12.39 18.45
C SER A 18 18.75 -11.27 19.34
N ARG A 19 19.39 -10.09 19.38
CA ARG A 19 18.85 -8.91 20.08
C ARG A 19 17.74 -8.25 19.25
N ILE A 20 16.59 -7.98 19.86
CA ILE A 20 15.51 -7.19 19.25
C ILE A 20 15.94 -5.73 19.18
N LEU A 21 15.74 -5.13 18.01
CA LEU A 21 16.02 -3.73 17.74
C LEU A 21 14.72 -2.91 17.85
N THR A 22 14.84 -1.71 18.38
CA THR A 22 13.70 -0.80 18.62
C THR A 22 13.88 0.52 17.89
N LYS A 23 12.97 1.47 18.14
CA LYS A 23 13.09 2.85 17.62
C LYS A 23 14.38 3.53 18.08
N ASP A 24 14.91 3.18 19.26
CA ASP A 24 16.18 3.71 19.77
C ASP A 24 17.40 3.14 19.00
N ASP A 25 17.20 2.05 18.27
CA ASP A 25 18.17 1.46 17.33
C ASP A 25 17.88 1.90 15.87
N ASP A 26 17.20 3.04 15.69
CA ASP A 26 16.81 3.62 14.39
C ASP A 26 15.87 2.72 13.55
N VAL A 27 15.10 1.83 14.20
CA VAL A 27 14.03 1.11 13.51
C VAL A 27 12.84 2.05 13.27
N MET A 28 12.52 2.22 12.00
CA MET A 28 11.39 2.99 11.52
C MET A 28 10.22 2.06 11.20
N SER A 29 9.00 2.49 11.51
CA SER A 29 7.79 1.73 11.18
C SER A 29 6.76 2.63 10.49
N THR A 30 6.07 2.08 9.51
CA THR A 30 4.91 2.73 8.90
C THR A 30 3.67 2.71 9.80
N GLY A 31 3.69 1.91 10.88
CA GLY A 31 2.48 1.44 11.55
C GLY A 31 1.69 0.45 10.68
N THR A 32 0.68 -0.18 11.27
CA THR A 32 -0.30 -1.00 10.56
C THR A 32 -1.29 -0.11 9.84
N ARG A 33 -1.47 -0.34 8.54
CA ARG A 33 -2.34 0.44 7.66
C ARG A 33 -3.25 -0.48 6.85
N PRO A 34 -4.50 -0.08 6.58
CA PRO A 34 -5.39 -0.83 5.71
C PRO A 34 -4.91 -0.80 4.25
N ASN A 35 -5.24 -1.85 3.53
CA ASN A 35 -5.13 -1.98 2.08
C ASN A 35 -6.49 -1.66 1.41
N GLU A 36 -6.51 -1.63 0.07
CA GLU A 36 -7.74 -1.48 -0.72
C GLU A 36 -8.53 -2.79 -0.90
N ASP A 37 -8.21 -3.83 -0.14
CA ASP A 37 -8.86 -5.15 -0.16
C ASP A 37 -9.34 -5.58 1.24
N ASN A 38 -9.56 -4.61 2.14
CA ASN A 38 -9.95 -4.78 3.54
C ASN A 38 -8.90 -5.49 4.42
N THR A 39 -7.75 -5.91 3.87
CA THR A 39 -6.62 -6.44 4.64
C THR A 39 -5.72 -5.32 5.17
N PHE A 40 -4.64 -5.70 5.86
CA PHE A 40 -3.65 -4.77 6.40
C PHE A 40 -2.25 -5.00 5.84
N GLN A 41 -1.45 -3.94 5.94
CA GLN A 41 -0.02 -3.93 5.67
C GLN A 41 0.76 -3.20 6.76
N ARG A 42 1.99 -3.65 7.01
CA ARG A 42 2.95 -2.96 7.88
C ARG A 42 4.36 -3.16 7.36
N ARG A 43 5.16 -2.09 7.44
CA ARG A 43 6.58 -2.13 7.13
C ARG A 43 7.37 -1.55 8.28
N ASP A 44 8.35 -2.33 8.71
CA ASP A 44 9.42 -1.89 9.60
C ASP A 44 10.74 -1.99 8.83
N SER A 45 11.58 -0.98 8.93
CA SER A 45 12.83 -0.81 8.18
C SER A 45 13.88 -0.09 9.02
N MET A 46 15.15 -0.25 8.64
CA MET A 46 16.29 0.44 9.24
C MET A 46 17.45 0.44 8.26
N GLU A 47 18.39 1.37 8.42
CA GLU A 47 19.64 1.37 7.67
C GLU A 47 20.64 0.38 8.29
N ILE A 48 21.29 -0.42 7.45
CA ILE A 48 22.31 -1.38 7.87
C ILE A 48 23.50 -1.35 6.92
N LEU A 49 24.68 -1.71 7.42
CA LEU A 49 25.82 -1.99 6.56
C LEU A 49 25.54 -3.24 5.74
N ARG A 50 25.78 -3.17 4.43
CA ARG A 50 25.56 -4.29 3.51
C ARG A 50 26.36 -5.55 3.89
N SER A 51 27.54 -5.38 4.49
CA SER A 51 28.37 -6.47 5.03
C SER A 51 27.67 -7.27 6.13
N ASP A 52 26.76 -6.63 6.85
CA ASP A 52 26.19 -7.16 8.09
C ASP A 52 24.83 -7.82 7.87
N VAL A 53 24.31 -7.83 6.64
CA VAL A 53 22.94 -8.30 6.33
C VAL A 53 22.62 -9.68 6.92
N ALA A 54 23.60 -10.59 6.95
CA ALA A 54 23.45 -11.94 7.50
C ALA A 54 23.23 -11.98 9.02
N MET A 55 23.61 -10.91 9.72
CA MET A 55 23.41 -10.74 11.16
C MET A 55 21.99 -10.34 11.53
N TYR A 56 21.20 -9.87 10.54
CA TYR A 56 19.86 -9.36 10.76
C TYR A 56 18.79 -10.41 10.42
N SER A 57 17.65 -10.35 11.10
CA SER A 57 16.47 -11.14 10.76
C SER A 57 15.20 -10.35 11.04
N CYS A 58 14.20 -10.50 10.17
CA CYS A 58 12.87 -9.94 10.32
C CYS A 58 11.93 -11.06 10.79
N HIS A 59 11.25 -10.83 11.91
CA HIS A 59 10.30 -11.76 12.50
C HIS A 59 8.91 -11.14 12.38
N VAL A 60 7.96 -11.94 11.90
CA VAL A 60 6.57 -11.54 11.73
C VAL A 60 5.71 -12.56 12.45
N VAL A 61 5.01 -12.12 13.50
CA VAL A 61 4.08 -12.93 14.28
C VAL A 61 2.69 -12.35 14.12
N HIS A 62 1.77 -13.16 13.63
CA HIS A 62 0.36 -12.82 13.48
C HIS A 62 -0.46 -13.82 14.29
N HIS A 63 -0.60 -13.52 15.58
CA HIS A 63 -1.24 -14.37 16.61
C HIS A 63 -2.60 -14.92 16.20
N PRO A 64 -3.53 -14.13 15.62
CA PRO A 64 -4.86 -14.62 15.25
C PRO A 64 -4.85 -15.82 14.30
N THR A 65 -3.87 -15.87 13.39
CA THR A 65 -3.72 -16.96 12.41
C THR A 65 -2.68 -18.00 12.81
N GLY A 66 -1.99 -17.81 13.94
CA GLY A 66 -0.85 -18.64 14.35
C GLY A 66 0.39 -18.52 13.44
N VAL A 67 0.41 -17.58 12.49
CA VAL A 67 1.52 -17.39 11.55
C VAL A 67 2.73 -16.84 12.29
N ASN A 68 3.86 -17.53 12.16
CA ASN A 68 5.16 -17.11 12.67
C ASN A 68 6.21 -17.28 11.56
N ILE A 69 6.64 -16.17 10.98
CA ILE A 69 7.57 -16.13 9.85
C ILE A 69 8.88 -15.48 10.30
N ILE A 70 9.98 -16.20 10.12
CA ILE A 70 11.33 -15.68 10.32
C ILE A 70 12.00 -15.60 8.97
N LYS A 71 12.35 -14.37 8.56
CA LYS A 71 13.20 -14.12 7.40
C LYS A 71 14.54 -13.59 7.89
N VAL A 72 15.54 -14.47 7.94
CA VAL A 72 16.94 -14.05 8.11
C VAL A 72 17.34 -13.21 6.90
N GLY A 73 18.24 -12.26 7.09
CA GLY A 73 18.86 -11.45 6.03
C GLY A 73 19.70 -12.33 5.11
N VAL A 74 19.04 -13.17 4.34
CA VAL A 74 19.61 -13.94 3.24
C VAL A 74 19.38 -13.15 1.96
N ARG A 75 20.37 -13.21 1.07
CA ARG A 75 20.25 -12.75 -0.31
C ARG A 75 19.26 -13.65 -1.08
N SER A 76 17.96 -13.58 -0.82
CA SER A 76 16.98 -14.51 -1.42
C SER A 76 15.65 -13.87 -1.87
N LEU A 77 15.07 -14.61 -2.82
CA LEU A 77 13.93 -14.40 -3.71
C LEU A 77 12.63 -14.12 -2.96
N PHE A 78 11.85 -13.16 -3.48
CA PHE A 78 10.52 -12.79 -3.00
C PHE A 78 9.49 -13.27 -4.02
N THR A 79 8.33 -13.68 -3.55
CA THR A 79 7.11 -13.84 -4.36
C THR A 79 6.38 -12.49 -4.49
N SER A 80 5.81 -12.22 -5.67
CA SER A 80 5.07 -10.99 -6.02
C SER A 80 3.58 -11.08 -5.74
N LEU A 81 3.02 -9.90 -5.45
CA LEU A 81 1.67 -9.50 -5.84
C LEU A 81 1.85 -8.52 -7.02
N ILE A 82 1.13 -8.71 -8.13
CA ILE A 82 1.20 -7.83 -9.31
C ILE A 82 0.14 -6.75 -9.15
N ILE A 83 0.55 -5.49 -9.05
CA ILE A 83 -0.37 -4.35 -9.21
C ILE A 83 -0.20 -3.87 -10.65
N ASN A 84 -1.17 -4.19 -11.50
CA ASN A 84 -1.21 -3.71 -12.87
C ASN A 84 -1.99 -2.37 -12.87
N GLN A 85 -1.30 -1.24 -12.67
CA GLN A 85 -1.96 0.06 -12.73
C GLN A 85 -2.17 0.47 -14.20
N ASN A 86 -3.41 0.86 -14.53
CA ASN A 86 -3.78 1.31 -15.86
C ASN A 86 -3.42 2.79 -16.02
N LYS A 87 -2.54 3.12 -16.98
CA LYS A 87 -1.97 4.46 -17.21
C LYS A 87 -2.98 5.60 -17.40
N TYR A 88 -4.26 5.28 -17.66
CA TYR A 88 -5.32 6.24 -17.91
C TYR A 88 -6.36 6.32 -16.77
N ARG A 89 -6.27 5.48 -15.75
CA ARG A 89 -7.17 5.50 -14.60
C ARG A 89 -6.48 6.14 -13.42
N HIS A 90 -7.20 7.03 -12.76
CA HIS A 90 -6.74 7.67 -11.54
C HIS A 90 -7.81 7.55 -10.47
N SER A 91 -7.39 7.40 -9.21
CA SER A 91 -8.30 7.27 -8.08
C SER A 91 -7.91 8.17 -6.92
N LEU A 92 -8.91 8.63 -6.17
CA LEU A 92 -8.74 9.25 -4.87
C LEU A 92 -9.61 8.49 -3.88
N THR A 93 -8.97 7.78 -2.96
CA THR A 93 -9.63 6.94 -1.96
C THR A 93 -9.25 7.42 -0.57
N TYR A 94 -10.23 7.60 0.31
CA TYR A 94 -9.99 7.73 1.74
C TYR A 94 -10.39 6.46 2.45
N ILE A 95 -9.49 5.95 3.29
CA ILE A 95 -9.74 4.78 4.13
C ILE A 95 -9.70 5.23 5.59
N TYR A 96 -10.78 4.92 6.30
CA TYR A 96 -10.92 5.06 7.74
C TYR A 96 -10.97 3.67 8.35
N THR A 97 -10.33 3.49 9.50
CA THR A 97 -10.35 2.23 10.23
C THR A 97 -10.46 2.52 11.71
N ALA A 98 -11.36 1.83 12.38
CA ALA A 98 -11.51 1.88 13.83
C ALA A 98 -11.49 0.47 14.43
N LEU A 99 -10.87 0.36 15.61
CA LEU A 99 -10.83 -0.84 16.43
C LEU A 99 -11.74 -0.65 17.64
N SER A 100 -12.42 -1.70 18.08
CA SER A 100 -13.29 -1.66 19.26
C SER A 100 -12.53 -1.38 20.57
N LYS A 101 -11.23 -1.71 20.62
CA LYS A 101 -10.33 -1.47 21.76
C LYS A 101 -8.89 -1.33 21.28
N ASP A 102 -8.06 -0.62 22.04
CA ASP A 102 -6.62 -0.54 21.80
C ASP A 102 -5.94 -1.92 22.00
N PRO A 103 -5.30 -2.49 20.96
CA PRO A 103 -4.55 -3.75 21.08
C PRO A 103 -3.30 -3.63 21.97
N LYS A 104 -2.88 -2.41 22.33
CA LYS A 104 -1.62 -2.10 23.04
C LYS A 104 -0.39 -2.62 22.31
N ILE A 105 -0.47 -2.67 20.98
CA ILE A 105 0.63 -3.08 20.09
C ILE A 105 1.21 -1.82 19.42
N PRO A 106 2.52 -1.54 19.58
CA PRO A 106 3.16 -0.39 18.96
C PRO A 106 2.93 -0.32 17.44
N GLY A 107 2.48 0.84 16.97
CA GLY A 107 2.19 1.09 15.55
C GLY A 107 0.78 0.67 15.11
N ILE A 108 -0.07 0.20 16.03
CA ILE A 108 -1.50 0.01 15.80
C ILE A 108 -2.25 1.05 16.63
N HIS A 109 -3.24 1.70 16.03
CA HIS A 109 -4.01 2.77 16.66
C HIS A 109 -5.49 2.43 16.62
N GLU A 110 -6.24 2.80 17.66
CA GLU A 110 -7.69 2.61 17.74
C GLU A 110 -8.45 3.23 16.57
N PHE A 111 -7.92 4.32 16.00
CA PHE A 111 -8.48 4.92 14.81
C PHE A 111 -7.37 5.44 13.90
N THR A 112 -7.50 5.16 12.62
CA THR A 112 -6.64 5.73 11.57
C THR A 112 -7.48 6.23 10.40
N ALA A 113 -6.94 7.21 9.69
CA ALA A 113 -7.53 7.68 8.46
C ALA A 113 -6.46 8.16 7.49
N MET A 114 -6.54 7.77 6.23
CA MET A 114 -5.57 8.15 5.20
C MET A 114 -6.22 8.41 3.86
N GLY A 115 -5.64 9.36 3.11
CA GLY A 115 -5.95 9.59 1.71
C GLY A 115 -4.93 8.89 0.82
N ILE A 116 -5.39 8.24 -0.24
CA ILE A 116 -4.60 7.53 -1.25
C ILE A 116 -4.94 8.13 -2.61
N LEU A 117 -3.92 8.61 -3.31
CA LEU A 117 -4.00 9.08 -4.69
C LEU A 117 -3.31 8.04 -5.58
N ASP A 118 -4.08 7.41 -6.45
CA ASP A 118 -3.70 6.21 -7.21
C ASP A 118 -3.21 5.11 -6.27
N SER A 119 -1.90 4.91 -6.12
CA SER A 119 -1.30 3.96 -5.16
C SER A 119 -0.51 4.65 -4.03
N ARG A 120 -0.52 5.98 -3.96
CA ARG A 120 0.33 6.75 -3.05
C ARG A 120 -0.48 7.32 -1.89
N VAL A 121 -0.07 7.03 -0.66
CA VAL A 121 -0.60 7.70 0.53
C VAL A 121 -0.22 9.19 0.51
N ILE A 122 -1.20 10.08 0.58
CA ILE A 122 -1.03 11.54 0.50
C ILE A 122 -1.24 12.27 1.83
N ASP A 123 -2.07 11.72 2.71
CA ASP A 123 -2.25 12.19 4.08
C ASP A 123 -2.49 11.04 5.05
N TYR A 124 -2.29 11.31 6.33
CA TYR A 124 -2.48 10.34 7.41
C TYR A 124 -2.95 11.02 8.70
N PHE A 125 -3.74 10.30 9.48
CA PHE A 125 -4.19 10.64 10.82
C PHE A 125 -4.25 9.36 11.65
N ASP A 126 -3.90 9.45 12.93
CA ASP A 126 -4.07 8.38 13.92
C ASP A 126 -4.62 8.92 15.24
N SER A 127 -5.23 8.05 16.04
CA SER A 127 -5.85 8.41 17.32
C SER A 127 -4.87 8.83 18.41
N THR A 128 -3.57 8.56 18.25
CA THR A 128 -2.55 8.92 19.24
C THR A 128 -2.06 10.35 19.03
N THR A 129 -1.70 10.72 17.79
CA THR A 129 -1.23 12.06 17.44
C THR A 129 -2.39 13.04 17.22
N GLN A 130 -3.51 12.52 16.72
CA GLN A 130 -4.73 13.26 16.39
C GLN A 130 -4.54 14.50 15.52
N VAL A 131 -3.58 14.43 14.58
CA VAL A 131 -3.30 15.51 13.61
C VAL A 131 -3.27 14.91 12.20
N LYS A 132 -3.98 15.56 11.26
CA LYS A 132 -3.90 15.19 9.84
C LYS A 132 -2.57 15.72 9.28
N THR A 133 -1.69 14.83 8.87
CA THR A 133 -0.34 15.18 8.40
C THR A 133 -0.15 14.86 6.91
N PRO A 134 0.61 15.71 6.16
CA PRO A 134 0.97 15.41 4.78
C PRO A 134 1.94 14.23 4.69
N LYS A 135 1.76 13.40 3.66
CA LYS A 135 2.65 12.28 3.31
C LYS A 135 3.33 12.46 1.95
N THR A 136 3.23 13.65 1.36
CA THR A 136 3.98 14.03 0.17
C THR A 136 4.48 15.47 0.30
N HIS A 137 5.56 15.79 -0.43
CA HIS A 137 6.11 17.14 -0.46
C HIS A 137 5.10 18.15 -1.01
N TRP A 138 4.47 17.84 -2.14
CA TRP A 138 3.47 18.72 -2.75
C TRP A 138 2.24 18.96 -1.87
N MET A 139 1.78 18.00 -1.06
CA MET A 139 0.68 18.24 -0.12
C MET A 139 1.07 19.31 0.89
N ARG A 140 2.28 19.22 1.44
CA ARG A 140 2.81 20.18 2.41
C ARG A 140 2.94 21.59 1.83
N GLU A 141 3.38 21.69 0.58
CA GLU A 141 3.71 22.99 -0.05
C GLU A 141 2.52 23.66 -0.75
N ARG A 142 1.53 22.90 -1.25
CA ARG A 142 0.46 23.43 -2.10
C ARG A 142 -0.88 23.65 -1.41
N LEU A 143 -1.02 23.22 -0.16
CA LEU A 143 -2.28 23.30 0.58
C LEU A 143 -2.16 24.25 1.76
N GLU A 144 -3.11 25.17 1.83
CA GLU A 144 -3.20 26.18 2.88
C GLU A 144 -3.37 25.54 4.27
N PRO A 145 -2.91 26.21 5.35
CA PRO A 145 -3.08 25.73 6.73
C PRO A 145 -4.53 25.34 7.08
N GLU A 146 -5.51 26.11 6.58
CA GLU A 146 -6.93 25.87 6.84
C GLU A 146 -7.41 24.48 6.36
N TYR A 147 -6.85 23.95 5.27
CA TYR A 147 -7.15 22.59 4.78
C TYR A 147 -6.79 21.54 5.82
N TRP A 148 -5.63 21.69 6.46
CA TRP A 148 -5.11 20.77 7.47
C TRP A 148 -5.91 20.86 8.78
N GLU A 149 -6.28 22.07 9.19
CA GLU A 149 -7.08 22.29 10.40
C GLU A 149 -8.52 21.76 10.25
N LYS A 150 -9.19 22.08 9.13
CA LYS A 150 -10.53 21.54 8.82
C LYS A 150 -10.48 20.02 8.69
N GLY A 151 -9.47 19.49 7.99
CA GLY A 151 -9.24 18.05 7.88
C GLY A 151 -9.05 17.37 9.23
N THR A 152 -8.24 17.95 10.12
CA THR A 152 -7.99 17.39 11.46
C THR A 152 -9.27 17.37 12.30
N ARG A 153 -10.06 18.45 12.30
CA ARG A 153 -11.36 18.49 13.00
C ARG A 153 -12.34 17.46 12.47
N SER A 154 -12.41 17.32 11.14
CA SER A 154 -13.23 16.29 10.48
C SER A 154 -12.83 14.88 10.90
N ARG A 155 -11.52 14.55 10.89
CA ARG A 155 -11.02 13.23 11.31
C ARG A 155 -11.31 12.93 12.79
N LYS A 156 -11.22 13.91 13.69
CA LYS A 156 -11.63 13.77 15.10
C LYS A 156 -13.12 13.49 15.26
N SER A 157 -13.97 14.18 14.51
CA SER A 157 -15.41 13.93 14.50
C SER A 157 -15.74 12.52 14.00
N LYS A 158 -15.07 12.06 12.94
CA LYS A 158 -15.20 10.69 12.44
C LYS A 158 -14.71 9.66 13.45
N GLN A 159 -13.59 9.88 14.13
CA GLN A 159 -13.12 9.00 15.21
C GLN A 159 -14.22 8.75 16.26
N GLN A 160 -14.91 9.81 16.70
CA GLN A 160 -16.01 9.67 17.67
C GLN A 160 -17.22 8.94 17.06
N TRP A 161 -17.56 9.22 15.80
CA TRP A 161 -18.63 8.51 15.09
C TRP A 161 -18.36 7.00 15.01
N PHE A 162 -17.14 6.62 14.65
CA PHE A 162 -16.74 5.21 14.58
C PHE A 162 -16.83 4.51 15.92
N LYS A 163 -16.37 5.17 16.99
CA LYS A 163 -16.45 4.63 18.36
C LYS A 163 -17.90 4.26 18.72
N VAL A 164 -18.85 5.17 18.52
CA VAL A 164 -20.27 4.92 18.80
C VAL A 164 -20.85 3.81 17.93
N ASN A 165 -20.49 3.77 16.64
CA ASN A 165 -21.04 2.76 15.73
C ASN A 165 -20.45 1.37 15.97
N LEU A 166 -19.20 1.26 16.43
CA LEU A 166 -18.62 -0.02 16.84
C LEU A 166 -19.40 -0.65 17.99
N ASP A 167 -19.79 0.11 19.01
CA ASP A 167 -20.60 -0.40 20.12
C ASP A 167 -21.97 -0.90 19.64
N ILE A 168 -22.64 -0.14 18.78
CA ILE A 168 -23.92 -0.55 18.17
C ILE A 168 -23.77 -1.82 17.32
N LEU A 169 -22.69 -1.93 16.55
CA LEU A 169 -22.45 -3.10 15.70
C LEU A 169 -22.16 -4.35 16.52
N LYS A 170 -21.35 -4.25 17.58
CA LYS A 170 -21.10 -5.37 18.51
C LYS A 170 -22.40 -5.92 19.07
N GLU A 171 -23.29 -5.05 19.56
CA GLU A 171 -24.61 -5.45 20.04
C GLU A 171 -25.45 -6.12 18.94
N ARG A 172 -25.50 -5.52 17.75
CA ARG A 172 -26.29 -6.05 16.62
C ARG A 172 -25.77 -7.42 16.14
N MET A 173 -24.48 -7.66 16.27
CA MET A 173 -23.80 -8.89 15.88
C MET A 173 -23.74 -9.92 17.03
N ASN A 174 -24.29 -9.60 18.21
CA ASN A 174 -24.21 -10.41 19.43
C ASN A 174 -22.76 -10.76 19.84
N GLN A 175 -21.85 -9.80 19.70
CA GLN A 175 -20.43 -9.96 20.04
C GLN A 175 -20.10 -9.35 21.41
N THR A 176 -19.05 -9.87 22.04
CA THR A 176 -18.53 -9.41 23.34
C THR A 176 -17.26 -8.56 23.17
N ASP A 177 -16.74 -8.00 24.27
CA ASP A 177 -15.49 -7.26 24.26
C ASP A 177 -14.24 -8.16 24.38
N ASP A 178 -14.38 -9.48 24.25
CA ASP A 178 -13.27 -10.43 24.36
C ASP A 178 -12.30 -10.30 23.17
N ASP A 179 -12.84 -10.05 21.98
CA ASP A 179 -12.09 -9.86 20.74
C ASP A 179 -12.01 -8.38 20.31
N ILE A 180 -11.11 -8.08 19.38
CA ILE A 180 -11.05 -6.76 18.74
C ILE A 180 -11.90 -6.81 17.47
N HIS A 181 -12.86 -5.91 17.37
CA HIS A 181 -13.71 -5.74 16.21
C HIS A 181 -13.25 -4.55 15.38
N VAL A 182 -13.35 -4.68 14.06
CA VAL A 182 -12.80 -3.71 13.11
C VAL A 182 -13.92 -3.18 12.23
N LEU A 183 -14.11 -1.86 12.24
CA LEU A 183 -14.98 -1.17 11.29
C LEU A 183 -14.11 -0.35 10.33
N GLN A 184 -14.24 -0.61 9.03
CA GLN A 184 -13.57 0.15 7.99
C GLN A 184 -14.59 0.90 7.14
N TRP A 185 -14.24 2.11 6.73
CA TRP A 185 -14.99 2.88 5.73
C TRP A 185 -14.03 3.32 4.63
N ARG A 186 -14.35 2.93 3.41
CA ARG A 186 -13.64 3.31 2.21
C ARG A 186 -14.57 4.16 1.38
N HIS A 187 -14.16 5.38 1.07
CA HIS A 187 -14.92 6.18 0.11
C HIS A 187 -14.03 7.02 -0.81
N GLY A 188 -14.50 7.28 -2.02
CA GLY A 188 -13.66 7.90 -3.04
C GLY A 188 -14.23 7.79 -4.45
N CYS A 189 -13.41 8.15 -5.42
CA CYS A 189 -13.80 8.20 -6.82
C CYS A 189 -12.66 7.76 -7.72
N GLU A 190 -13.02 7.27 -8.89
CA GLU A 190 -12.12 6.95 -9.98
C GLU A 190 -12.50 7.75 -11.22
N GLY A 191 -11.47 8.28 -11.90
CA GLY A 191 -11.60 8.95 -13.17
C GLY A 191 -10.77 8.28 -14.26
N VAL A 192 -11.28 8.32 -15.50
CA VAL A 192 -10.55 7.88 -16.69
C VAL A 192 -10.16 9.09 -17.53
N LYS A 193 -8.89 9.18 -17.90
CA LYS A 193 -8.38 10.22 -18.79
C LYS A 193 -8.75 9.88 -20.23
N LYS A 194 -9.58 10.70 -20.86
CA LYS A 194 -9.95 10.55 -22.28
C LYS A 194 -8.86 11.12 -23.20
N GLY A 195 -8.97 10.87 -24.51
CA GLY A 195 -8.01 11.32 -25.52
C GLY A 195 -7.84 12.85 -25.60
N ASN A 196 -8.84 13.62 -25.15
CA ASN A 196 -8.79 15.07 -25.01
C ASN A 196 -7.98 15.55 -23.77
N GLY A 197 -7.47 14.61 -22.96
CA GLY A 197 -6.73 14.89 -21.73
C GLY A 197 -7.58 15.22 -20.50
N LEU A 198 -8.91 15.28 -20.63
CA LEU A 198 -9.82 15.50 -19.51
C LEU A 198 -10.02 14.22 -18.70
N LEU A 199 -10.07 14.39 -17.37
CA LEU A 199 -10.39 13.32 -16.44
C LEU A 199 -11.90 13.30 -16.20
N GLU A 200 -12.55 12.28 -16.73
CA GLU A 200 -13.99 12.07 -16.61
C GLU A 200 -14.28 11.04 -15.52
N TYR A 201 -15.37 11.24 -14.79
CA TYR A 201 -15.82 10.32 -13.76
C TYR A 201 -16.07 8.93 -14.36
N SER A 202 -15.61 7.88 -13.68
CA SER A 202 -15.83 6.49 -14.08
C SER A 202 -16.67 5.75 -13.06
N GLN A 203 -16.33 5.85 -11.77
CA GLN A 203 -17.04 5.16 -10.69
C GLN A 203 -16.73 5.81 -9.35
N GLY A 204 -17.64 5.60 -8.40
CA GLY A 204 -17.53 6.03 -7.02
C GLY A 204 -17.55 4.81 -6.11
N LEU A 205 -16.91 4.94 -4.95
CA LEU A 205 -16.94 3.90 -3.93
C LEU A 205 -17.35 4.54 -2.60
N ASP A 206 -18.29 3.93 -1.89
CA ASP A 206 -18.63 4.24 -0.50
C ASP A 206 -19.04 2.92 0.16
N MET A 207 -18.10 2.32 0.89
CA MET A 207 -18.18 0.95 1.37
C MET A 207 -17.74 0.87 2.83
N TYR A 208 -18.53 0.15 3.62
CA TYR A 208 -18.24 -0.20 4.99
C TYR A 208 -17.96 -1.70 5.06
N SER A 209 -16.90 -2.05 5.76
CA SER A 209 -16.54 -3.44 6.07
C SER A 209 -16.50 -3.62 7.58
N TYR A 210 -16.99 -4.75 8.06
CA TYR A 210 -17.00 -5.11 9.47
C TYR A 210 -16.34 -6.46 9.66
N ASP A 211 -15.36 -6.51 10.55
CA ASP A 211 -14.51 -7.68 10.79
C ASP A 211 -13.86 -8.28 9.53
N GLY A 212 -13.54 -7.42 8.55
CA GLY A 212 -12.90 -7.79 7.28
C GLY A 212 -13.89 -8.11 6.14
N ASP A 213 -15.15 -8.38 6.47
CA ASP A 213 -16.21 -8.72 5.52
C ASP A 213 -16.99 -7.49 5.06
N ASP A 214 -17.54 -7.54 3.84
CA ASP A 214 -18.40 -6.49 3.31
C ASP A 214 -19.68 -6.34 4.15
N PHE A 215 -19.97 -5.12 4.62
CA PHE A 215 -21.08 -4.85 5.52
C PHE A 215 -22.19 -4.01 4.88
N LEU A 216 -21.85 -2.84 4.31
CA LEU A 216 -22.82 -1.92 3.70
C LEU A 216 -22.12 -1.11 2.60
N SER A 217 -22.76 -0.89 1.45
CA SER A 217 -22.20 -0.06 0.39
C SER A 217 -23.24 0.84 -0.26
N PHE A 218 -22.81 1.87 -0.98
CA PHE A 218 -23.69 2.71 -1.80
C PHE A 218 -23.56 2.30 -3.27
N ASP A 219 -24.67 1.89 -3.89
CA ASP A 219 -24.74 1.75 -5.34
C ASP A 219 -25.00 3.13 -5.95
N ASP A 220 -23.92 3.74 -6.44
CA ASP A 220 -23.93 5.07 -7.03
C ASP A 220 -24.91 5.19 -8.22
N SER A 221 -25.00 4.12 -9.03
CA SER A 221 -25.78 4.11 -10.27
C SER A 221 -27.28 4.21 -10.01
N SER A 222 -27.77 3.45 -9.05
CA SER A 222 -29.18 3.42 -8.63
C SER A 222 -29.46 4.37 -7.46
N SER A 223 -28.40 4.93 -6.85
CA SER A 223 -28.45 5.84 -5.71
C SER A 223 -29.21 5.24 -4.52
N VAL A 224 -28.88 3.99 -4.18
CA VAL A 224 -29.42 3.30 -3.00
C VAL A 224 -28.30 2.60 -2.23
N TRP A 225 -28.54 2.34 -0.95
CA TRP A 225 -27.65 1.54 -0.11
C TRP A 225 -27.84 0.05 -0.39
N VAL A 226 -26.79 -0.75 -0.28
CA VAL A 226 -26.80 -2.20 -0.46
C VAL A 226 -26.30 -2.85 0.83
N ALA A 227 -27.09 -3.79 1.35
CA ALA A 227 -26.81 -4.51 2.58
C ALA A 227 -26.57 -5.99 2.26
N PRO A 228 -25.31 -6.44 2.07
CA PRO A 228 -24.98 -7.85 1.83
C PRO A 228 -25.31 -8.76 3.01
N VAL A 229 -25.39 -8.21 4.24
CA VAL A 229 -25.66 -8.98 5.46
C VAL A 229 -26.91 -8.47 6.19
N LYS A 230 -27.61 -9.37 6.88
CA LYS A 230 -28.84 -9.06 7.65
C LYS A 230 -28.62 -7.94 8.68
N ALA A 231 -27.45 -7.91 9.32
CA ALA A 231 -27.10 -6.89 10.29
C ALA A 231 -27.01 -5.48 9.68
N ALA A 232 -26.82 -5.34 8.38
CA ALA A 232 -26.79 -4.05 7.71
C ALA A 232 -28.16 -3.55 7.24
N GLU A 233 -29.18 -4.42 7.18
CA GLU A 233 -30.51 -4.08 6.66
C GLU A 233 -31.17 -2.91 7.40
N GLN A 234 -31.05 -2.87 8.72
CA GLN A 234 -31.63 -1.77 9.52
C GLN A 234 -30.98 -0.43 9.15
N THR A 235 -29.67 -0.41 8.94
CA THR A 235 -28.94 0.80 8.51
C THR A 235 -29.34 1.19 7.10
N LYS A 236 -29.39 0.22 6.16
CA LYS A 236 -29.86 0.44 4.79
C LYS A 236 -31.23 1.10 4.75
N ARG A 237 -32.25 0.53 5.43
CA ARG A 237 -33.61 1.09 5.44
C ARG A 237 -33.61 2.54 5.93
N LYS A 238 -32.95 2.80 7.06
CA LYS A 238 -32.84 4.15 7.63
C LYS A 238 -32.15 5.13 6.69
N TRP A 239 -31.08 4.73 6.01
CA TRP A 239 -30.30 5.62 5.16
C TRP A 239 -30.96 5.83 3.79
N ASP A 240 -31.68 4.83 3.26
CA ASP A 240 -32.44 4.95 2.02
C ASP A 240 -33.62 5.91 2.13
N GLU A 241 -34.21 6.01 3.32
CA GLU A 241 -35.29 6.96 3.64
C GLU A 241 -34.82 8.42 3.73
N VAL A 242 -33.51 8.66 3.86
CA VAL A 242 -32.94 10.01 4.00
C VAL A 242 -32.42 10.49 2.65
N GLN A 243 -33.28 11.16 1.87
CA GLN A 243 -32.92 11.64 0.52
C GLN A 243 -31.67 12.52 0.49
N VAL A 244 -31.56 13.45 1.44
CA VAL A 244 -30.41 14.37 1.55
C VAL A 244 -29.08 13.61 1.73
N LEU A 245 -29.09 12.47 2.42
CA LEU A 245 -27.88 11.65 2.61
C LEU A 245 -27.45 11.02 1.28
N LYS A 246 -28.39 10.46 0.52
CA LYS A 246 -28.10 9.86 -0.79
C LYS A 246 -27.59 10.89 -1.79
N ASP A 247 -28.24 12.05 -1.84
CA ASP A 247 -27.85 13.15 -2.73
C ASP A 247 -26.46 13.70 -2.36
N TYR A 248 -26.18 13.81 -1.06
CA TYR A 248 -24.86 14.23 -0.57
C TYR A 248 -23.77 13.19 -0.91
N THR A 249 -24.03 11.90 -0.65
CA THR A 249 -23.08 10.83 -0.97
C THR A 249 -22.77 10.82 -2.46
N LYS A 250 -23.80 10.80 -3.33
CA LYS A 250 -23.62 10.86 -4.78
C LYS A 250 -22.89 12.12 -5.23
N GLY A 251 -23.31 13.28 -4.74
CA GLY A 251 -22.67 14.56 -5.07
C GLY A 251 -21.20 14.62 -4.66
N TYR A 252 -20.84 14.01 -3.54
CA TYR A 252 -19.44 13.87 -3.15
C TYR A 252 -18.66 13.00 -4.14
N LEU A 253 -19.16 11.78 -4.44
CA LEU A 253 -18.47 10.81 -5.28
C LEU A 253 -18.26 11.32 -6.71
N GLU A 254 -19.31 11.82 -7.34
CA GLU A 254 -19.28 12.23 -8.75
C GLU A 254 -18.58 13.58 -8.97
N LYS A 255 -18.67 14.50 -7.99
CA LYS A 255 -18.23 15.89 -8.17
C LYS A 255 -17.10 16.29 -7.23
N GLU A 256 -17.35 16.36 -5.91
CA GLU A 256 -16.36 16.91 -4.98
C GLU A 256 -15.06 16.10 -4.98
N CYS A 257 -15.17 14.77 -4.95
CA CYS A 257 -14.03 13.88 -5.02
C CYS A 257 -13.27 14.06 -6.35
N MET A 258 -13.98 14.15 -7.48
CA MET A 258 -13.36 14.35 -8.79
C MET A 258 -12.64 15.70 -8.89
N ASP A 259 -13.18 16.76 -8.28
CA ASP A 259 -12.53 18.07 -8.23
C ASP A 259 -11.23 18.02 -7.41
N TRP A 260 -11.26 17.34 -6.26
CA TRP A 260 -10.05 17.09 -5.46
C TRP A 260 -9.04 16.20 -6.20
N LEU A 261 -9.49 15.14 -6.86
CA LEU A 261 -8.65 14.24 -7.65
C LEU A 261 -7.91 15.02 -8.74
N ARG A 262 -8.63 15.82 -9.55
CA ARG A 262 -8.01 16.68 -10.58
C ARG A 262 -6.99 17.65 -9.99
N LYS A 263 -7.34 18.29 -8.86
CA LYS A 263 -6.46 19.24 -8.16
C LYS A 263 -5.18 18.57 -7.65
N PHE A 264 -5.29 17.41 -7.02
CA PHE A 264 -4.16 16.66 -6.49
C PHE A 264 -3.27 16.08 -7.58
N LEU A 265 -3.83 15.57 -8.68
CA LEU A 265 -3.05 15.14 -9.84
C LEU A 265 -2.22 16.31 -10.40
N LYS A 266 -2.82 17.50 -10.53
CA LYS A 266 -2.09 18.71 -10.97
C LYS A 266 -0.97 19.11 -10.03
N TYR A 267 -1.14 18.96 -8.71
CA TYR A 267 -0.07 19.24 -7.75
C TYR A 267 1.04 18.18 -7.79
N GLY A 268 0.67 16.91 -7.92
CA GLY A 268 1.61 15.79 -8.03
C GLY A 268 2.35 15.70 -9.36
N GLU A 269 1.89 16.37 -10.42
CA GLU A 269 2.58 16.41 -11.72
C GLU A 269 4.00 16.96 -11.62
N ASN A 270 4.23 17.95 -10.75
CA ASN A 270 5.57 18.50 -10.56
C ASN A 270 6.52 17.48 -9.92
N ASP A 271 6.09 16.80 -8.84
CA ASP A 271 6.84 15.68 -8.24
C ASP A 271 7.19 14.63 -9.30
N ARG A 272 6.25 14.32 -10.21
CA ARG A 272 6.47 13.37 -11.29
C ARG A 272 7.53 13.85 -12.29
N ARG A 273 7.51 15.13 -12.67
CA ARG A 273 8.45 15.71 -13.62
C ARG A 273 9.85 15.87 -13.03
N THR A 274 9.97 16.12 -11.73
CA THR A 274 11.24 16.29 -11.02
C THR A 274 11.76 14.99 -10.42
N SER A 275 11.08 13.86 -10.67
CA SER A 275 11.48 12.56 -10.16
C SER A 275 12.86 12.17 -10.70
N LYS A 276 13.71 11.68 -9.80
CA LYS A 276 15.05 11.24 -10.16
C LYS A 276 14.97 9.92 -10.97
N PRO A 277 15.91 9.69 -11.89
CA PRO A 277 16.03 8.39 -12.54
C PRO A 277 16.31 7.27 -11.53
N PRO A 278 15.85 6.04 -11.77
CA PRO A 278 16.15 4.92 -10.89
C PRO A 278 17.65 4.61 -10.82
N GLU A 279 18.09 4.18 -9.65
CA GLU A 279 19.36 3.48 -9.49
C GLU A 279 19.16 2.00 -9.79
N VAL A 280 19.96 1.46 -10.73
CA VAL A 280 19.85 0.06 -11.17
C VAL A 280 21.06 -0.74 -10.72
N TYR A 281 20.82 -1.89 -10.10
CA TYR A 281 21.84 -2.83 -9.64
C TYR A 281 21.60 -4.22 -10.22
N VAL A 282 22.67 -4.81 -10.74
CA VAL A 282 22.70 -6.22 -11.17
C VAL A 282 23.63 -6.98 -10.26
N PHE A 283 23.16 -8.09 -9.69
CA PHE A 283 23.96 -8.94 -8.81
C PHE A 283 23.49 -10.39 -8.84
N ALA A 284 24.33 -11.30 -8.33
CA ALA A 284 24.07 -12.73 -8.31
C ALA A 284 24.18 -13.29 -6.89
N ASN A 285 23.28 -14.21 -6.55
CA ASN A 285 23.25 -14.89 -5.24
C ASN A 285 23.32 -16.40 -5.43
N ASN A 286 23.90 -17.11 -4.47
CA ASN A 286 23.86 -18.57 -4.48
C ASN A 286 22.40 -19.04 -4.41
N ALA A 287 22.03 -19.97 -5.30
CA ALA A 287 20.76 -20.67 -5.19
C ALA A 287 20.82 -21.76 -4.10
N ARG A 288 19.67 -22.39 -3.81
CA ARG A 288 19.63 -23.57 -2.93
C ARG A 288 20.48 -24.72 -3.47
N SER A 289 20.48 -24.91 -4.80
CA SER A 289 21.38 -25.86 -5.47
C SER A 289 22.74 -25.22 -5.71
N LYS A 290 23.81 -25.95 -5.43
CA LYS A 290 25.20 -25.53 -5.71
C LYS A 290 25.46 -25.31 -7.20
N THR A 291 24.73 -26.01 -8.08
CA THR A 291 24.85 -25.88 -9.54
C THR A 291 24.22 -24.61 -10.10
N ASN A 292 23.45 -23.88 -9.29
CA ASN A 292 22.62 -22.77 -9.75
C ASN A 292 23.02 -21.46 -9.06
N VAL A 293 22.68 -20.37 -9.74
CA VAL A 293 22.81 -19.01 -9.23
C VAL A 293 21.52 -18.25 -9.53
N VAL A 294 21.18 -17.31 -8.66
CA VAL A 294 20.03 -16.42 -8.82
C VAL A 294 20.53 -15.08 -9.32
N LEU A 295 20.20 -14.72 -10.57
CA LEU A 295 20.44 -13.38 -11.08
C LEU A 295 19.35 -12.44 -10.57
N ASN A 296 19.74 -11.26 -10.11
CA ASN A 296 18.83 -10.24 -9.58
C ASN A 296 19.10 -8.93 -10.30
N CYS A 297 18.05 -8.34 -10.86
CA CYS A 297 18.03 -6.95 -11.30
C CYS A 297 17.13 -6.14 -10.37
N MET A 298 17.70 -5.10 -9.77
CA MET A 298 17.04 -4.24 -8.81
C MET A 298 17.03 -2.81 -9.33
N ALA A 299 15.86 -2.19 -9.39
CA ALA A 299 15.72 -0.74 -9.56
C ALA A 299 15.18 -0.15 -8.26
N THR A 300 15.64 1.04 -7.87
CA THR A 300 15.14 1.78 -6.69
C THR A 300 15.23 3.28 -6.92
N GLY A 301 14.50 4.07 -6.13
CA GLY A 301 14.56 5.53 -6.18
C GLY A 301 13.70 6.14 -7.28
N PHE A 302 12.81 5.36 -7.92
CA PHE A 302 11.96 5.83 -9.01
C PHE A 302 10.55 6.19 -8.54
N TYR A 303 9.95 7.17 -9.22
CA TYR A 303 8.54 7.52 -9.09
C TYR A 303 8.07 8.05 -10.44
N PRO A 304 6.86 7.69 -10.92
CA PRO A 304 5.82 6.80 -10.37
C PRO A 304 6.21 5.31 -10.26
N PRO A 305 5.35 4.41 -9.74
CA PRO A 305 5.70 2.99 -9.57
C PRO A 305 5.78 2.18 -10.88
N GLU A 306 5.28 2.69 -12.00
CA GLU A 306 5.32 2.01 -13.30
C GLU A 306 6.74 2.01 -13.88
N ILE A 307 7.35 0.83 -13.91
CA ILE A 307 8.69 0.61 -14.45
C ILE A 307 8.74 -0.74 -15.18
N ASP A 308 9.42 -0.76 -16.32
CA ASP A 308 9.69 -1.98 -17.08
C ASP A 308 11.09 -2.49 -16.71
N ILE A 309 11.17 -3.73 -16.25
CA ILE A 309 12.42 -4.44 -15.95
C ILE A 309 12.40 -5.75 -16.72
N HIS A 310 13.42 -5.96 -17.55
CA HIS A 310 13.56 -7.16 -18.36
C HIS A 310 14.94 -7.78 -18.16
N ILE A 311 14.97 -9.07 -17.81
CA ILE A 311 16.21 -9.85 -17.83
C ILE A 311 16.34 -10.47 -19.23
N LYS A 312 17.47 -10.25 -19.89
CA LYS A 312 17.78 -10.78 -21.21
C LYS A 312 18.86 -11.85 -21.12
N ARG A 313 18.72 -12.92 -21.92
CA ARG A 313 19.73 -13.96 -22.17
C ARG A 313 20.10 -13.94 -23.65
N ASN A 314 21.35 -13.61 -24.00
CA ASN A 314 21.79 -13.40 -25.39
C ASN A 314 20.81 -12.52 -26.20
N SER A 315 20.38 -11.40 -25.61
CA SER A 315 19.39 -10.45 -26.16
C SER A 315 17.92 -10.88 -26.16
N ARG A 316 17.60 -12.17 -25.94
CA ARG A 316 16.21 -12.62 -25.77
C ARG A 316 15.69 -12.21 -24.39
N ILE A 317 14.55 -11.52 -24.34
CA ILE A 317 13.85 -11.21 -23.09
C ILE A 317 13.31 -12.51 -22.47
N LEU A 318 13.62 -12.73 -21.19
CA LEU A 318 13.08 -13.82 -20.39
C LEU A 318 11.73 -13.42 -19.81
N THR A 319 10.85 -14.40 -19.69
CA THR A 319 9.46 -14.23 -19.22
C THR A 319 9.20 -15.07 -17.96
N GLU A 320 7.97 -15.04 -17.44
CA GLU A 320 7.57 -15.91 -16.33
C GLU A 320 7.74 -17.41 -16.69
N ASP A 321 7.51 -17.79 -17.95
CA ASP A 321 7.74 -19.16 -18.46
C ASP A 321 9.22 -19.59 -18.39
N ASP A 322 10.13 -18.62 -18.40
CA ASP A 322 11.57 -18.85 -18.21
C ASP A 322 11.97 -18.87 -16.73
N GLY A 323 11.00 -18.77 -15.81
CA GLY A 323 11.22 -18.73 -14.37
C GLY A 323 11.60 -17.35 -13.82
N VAL A 324 11.30 -16.26 -14.55
CA VAL A 324 11.45 -14.90 -14.02
C VAL A 324 10.42 -14.68 -12.92
N MET A 325 10.89 -14.24 -11.75
CA MET A 325 10.04 -13.81 -10.64
C MET A 325 10.28 -12.33 -10.36
N SER A 326 9.20 -11.56 -10.29
CA SER A 326 9.20 -10.17 -9.86
C SER A 326 8.83 -10.04 -8.38
N THR A 327 9.14 -8.90 -7.77
CA THR A 327 8.59 -8.51 -6.46
C THR A 327 7.35 -7.63 -6.55
N GLY A 328 7.01 -7.17 -7.76
CA GLY A 328 6.20 -5.97 -7.96
C GLY A 328 6.93 -4.70 -7.49
N SER A 329 6.39 -3.54 -7.85
CA SER A 329 6.84 -2.25 -7.31
C SER A 329 6.40 -2.13 -5.86
N ARG A 330 7.35 -1.79 -4.98
CA ARG A 330 7.14 -1.62 -3.54
C ARG A 330 7.54 -0.20 -3.17
N PRO A 331 6.80 0.51 -2.31
CA PRO A 331 7.18 1.87 -1.92
C PRO A 331 8.54 1.86 -1.20
N ASN A 332 9.18 3.01 -1.07
CA ASN A 332 10.33 3.30 -0.23
C ASN A 332 9.92 4.29 0.89
N GLU A 333 10.83 4.61 1.80
CA GLU A 333 10.54 5.59 2.87
C GLU A 333 10.54 7.04 2.37
N ASP A 334 11.33 7.32 1.34
CA ASP A 334 11.47 8.62 0.69
C ASP A 334 10.37 8.90 -0.36
N TYR A 335 9.27 8.15 -0.30
CA TYR A 335 8.14 8.22 -1.23
C TYR A 335 8.44 7.79 -2.68
N THR A 336 9.61 7.19 -2.94
CA THR A 336 9.92 6.53 -4.21
C THR A 336 9.50 5.05 -4.17
N TYR A 337 9.84 4.29 -5.21
CA TYR A 337 9.58 2.86 -5.32
C TYR A 337 10.86 2.08 -5.60
N GLN A 338 10.77 0.79 -5.32
CA GLN A 338 11.78 -0.21 -5.63
C GLN A 338 11.13 -1.47 -6.22
N ARG A 339 11.80 -2.13 -7.16
CA ARG A 339 11.36 -3.39 -7.77
C ARG A 339 12.57 -4.28 -8.05
N ARG A 340 12.43 -5.57 -7.77
CA ARG A 340 13.43 -6.59 -8.11
C ARG A 340 12.83 -7.68 -8.97
N ASP A 341 13.48 -7.95 -10.09
CA ASP A 341 13.17 -9.09 -10.94
C ASP A 341 14.37 -10.05 -10.91
N SER A 342 14.09 -11.34 -10.96
CA SER A 342 15.10 -12.37 -10.71
C SER A 342 14.83 -13.65 -11.47
N VAL A 343 15.90 -14.37 -11.84
CA VAL A 343 15.81 -15.66 -12.54
C VAL A 343 16.89 -16.60 -12.03
N VAL A 344 16.56 -17.89 -11.92
CA VAL A 344 17.53 -18.94 -11.54
C VAL A 344 18.16 -19.51 -12.81
N ILE A 345 19.48 -19.55 -12.85
CA ILE A 345 20.23 -20.09 -13.98
C ILE A 345 21.26 -21.12 -13.51
N LEU A 346 21.79 -21.92 -14.44
CA LEU A 346 22.93 -22.78 -14.18
C LEU A 346 24.21 -21.93 -14.11
N ARG A 347 25.13 -22.26 -13.20
CA ARG A 347 26.47 -21.65 -13.17
C ARG A 347 27.26 -21.90 -14.45
N THR A 348 27.01 -23.04 -15.09
CA THR A 348 27.63 -23.44 -16.34
C THR A 348 27.02 -22.76 -17.56
N ASP A 349 26.00 -21.91 -17.38
CA ASP A 349 25.41 -21.17 -18.48
C ASP A 349 26.42 -20.17 -19.03
N VAL A 350 26.73 -20.32 -20.32
CA VAL A 350 27.70 -19.46 -21.04
C VAL A 350 27.03 -18.27 -21.71
N ALA A 351 25.70 -18.16 -21.63
CA ALA A 351 24.99 -17.04 -22.20
C ALA A 351 25.34 -15.72 -21.50
N MET A 352 25.30 -14.64 -22.26
CA MET A 352 25.41 -13.29 -21.73
C MET A 352 24.05 -12.87 -21.18
N TYR A 353 24.04 -12.49 -19.89
CA TYR A 353 22.85 -11.94 -19.25
C TYR A 353 22.95 -10.43 -19.12
N SER A 354 21.84 -9.73 -19.34
CA SER A 354 21.73 -8.29 -19.09
C SER A 354 20.36 -7.91 -18.53
N CYS A 355 20.33 -6.89 -17.69
CA CYS A 355 19.11 -6.27 -17.23
C CYS A 355 18.85 -5.00 -18.01
N TYR A 356 17.69 -4.93 -18.64
CA TYR A 356 17.19 -3.78 -19.36
C TYR A 356 16.08 -3.12 -18.53
N VAL A 357 16.23 -1.84 -18.21
CA VAL A 357 15.29 -1.09 -17.37
C VAL A 357 14.84 0.15 -18.12
N VAL A 358 13.52 0.35 -18.19
CA VAL A 358 12.89 1.54 -18.76
C VAL A 358 11.94 2.14 -17.73
N HIS A 359 12.15 3.40 -17.41
CA HIS A 359 11.23 4.18 -16.59
C HIS A 359 10.68 5.34 -17.44
N HIS A 360 9.56 5.06 -18.12
CA HIS A 360 8.93 5.96 -19.10
C HIS A 360 8.67 7.37 -18.56
N SER A 361 8.29 7.48 -17.28
CA SER A 361 7.96 8.76 -16.66
C SER A 361 9.13 9.73 -16.56
N THR A 362 10.36 9.22 -16.46
CA THR A 362 11.59 10.05 -16.45
C THR A 362 12.38 9.97 -17.76
N GLY A 363 11.88 9.21 -18.75
CA GLY A 363 12.63 8.91 -19.98
C GLY A 363 13.94 8.15 -19.73
N PHE A 364 14.06 7.47 -18.58
CA PHE A 364 15.28 6.76 -18.23
C PHE A 364 15.31 5.38 -18.88
N GLU A 365 16.44 5.04 -19.49
CA GLU A 365 16.67 3.75 -20.14
C GLU A 365 18.12 3.31 -19.89
N ILE A 366 18.32 2.07 -19.43
CA ILE A 366 19.65 1.52 -19.22
C ILE A 366 19.68 0.01 -19.47
N THR A 367 20.80 -0.49 -19.99
CA THR A 367 21.14 -1.92 -19.99
C THR A 367 22.38 -2.16 -19.13
N LYS A 368 22.28 -3.00 -18.10
CA LYS A 368 23.42 -3.44 -17.28
C LYS A 368 23.71 -4.92 -17.51
N VAL A 369 24.93 -5.25 -17.90
CA VAL A 369 25.39 -6.63 -18.10
C VAL A 369 25.92 -7.19 -16.77
N TRP A 370 25.67 -8.46 -16.47
CA TRP A 370 26.34 -9.12 -15.34
C TRP A 370 27.79 -9.44 -15.74
N GLY A 371 28.75 -8.88 -15.00
CA GLY A 371 30.16 -8.78 -15.43
C GLY A 371 31.06 -10.00 -15.20
N GLU A 372 30.56 -11.16 -14.76
CA GLU A 372 31.43 -12.31 -14.44
C GLU A 372 30.84 -13.64 -14.92
N LYS A 373 31.72 -14.56 -15.31
CA LYS A 373 31.38 -15.99 -15.35
C LYS A 373 31.19 -16.45 -13.91
N PHE A 374 30.00 -16.91 -13.56
CA PHE A 374 29.62 -17.32 -12.21
C PHE A 374 30.20 -18.71 -11.86
N VAL A 375 31.53 -18.87 -12.00
CA VAL A 375 32.27 -20.11 -11.72
C VAL A 375 32.26 -20.40 -10.23
#